data_AF-A0A9W5Q0Y3-F1
#
_entry.id   AF-A0A9W5Q0Y3-F1
#
_cell.length_a   1.000
_cell.length_b   1.000
_cell.length_c   1.000
_cell.angle_alpha   90.00
_cell.angle_beta   90.00
_cell.angle_gamma   90.00
#
_symmetry.space_group_name_H-M   'P 1'
#
loop_
_entity.id
_entity.type
_entity.pdbx_description
1 polymer ?
#
loop_
_entity_poly.entity_id
_entity_poly.type
_entity_poly.pdbx_seq_one_letter_code
_entity_poly.pdbx_strand_id
1 'polypeptide(L)'
;MNKMICIVFSLCFFIHLSTTYAESNQKLNYPSNRNKSFVSEDVFYKQLDKKIYKEYNNAAYSVRKKILFKEVADEEFSFLQKTTMGCRSSVMLQDFFVHPDRQVYFFASFSQNEVGEFHKYIVIDAETKRELQEGKSYHPYKK
;
A
#
# COMPACT_ATOMS: atom_id res chain seq x y z
N MET A 1 21.19 36.72 -37.45
CA MET A 1 20.95 35.28 -37.29
C MET A 1 20.78 34.83 -35.83
N ASN A 2 21.24 35.62 -34.85
CA ASN A 2 21.27 35.23 -33.43
C ASN A 2 19.88 35.24 -32.75
N LYS A 3 18.94 36.05 -33.23
CA LYS A 3 17.57 36.14 -32.68
C LYS A 3 16.69 34.92 -32.99
N MET A 4 16.90 34.27 -34.15
CA MET A 4 16.13 33.09 -34.55
C MET A 4 16.52 31.85 -33.74
N ILE A 5 17.81 31.72 -33.37
CA ILE A 5 18.33 30.61 -32.57
C ILE A 5 17.72 30.62 -31.15
N CYS A 6 17.60 31.79 -30.52
CA CYS A 6 16.99 31.90 -29.18
C CYS A 6 15.51 31.48 -29.17
N ILE A 7 14.76 31.73 -30.23
CA ILE A 7 13.34 31.35 -30.31
C ILE A 7 13.18 29.84 -30.40
N VAL A 8 14.04 29.17 -31.18
CA VAL A 8 14.03 27.71 -31.33
C VAL A 8 14.40 27.02 -30.02
N PHE A 9 15.42 27.50 -29.29
CA PHE A 9 15.79 26.94 -27.99
C PHE A 9 14.68 27.10 -26.94
N SER A 10 14.02 28.27 -26.89
CA SER A 10 12.90 28.50 -25.97
C SER A 10 11.72 27.57 -26.30
N LEU A 11 11.38 27.39 -27.58
CA LEU A 11 10.31 26.46 -27.98
C LEU A 11 10.60 25.02 -27.57
N CYS A 12 11.84 24.54 -27.77
CA CYS A 12 12.26 23.20 -27.36
C CYS A 12 12.17 23.00 -25.84
N PHE A 13 12.45 24.03 -25.04
CA PHE A 13 12.34 23.97 -23.58
C PHE A 13 10.88 23.82 -23.12
N PHE A 14 9.94 24.56 -23.73
CA PHE A 14 8.52 24.43 -23.41
C PHE A 14 7.94 23.06 -23.79
N ILE A 15 8.38 22.44 -24.88
CA ILE A 15 7.93 21.09 -25.27
C ILE A 15 8.41 20.03 -24.25
N HIS A 16 9.63 20.17 -23.71
CA HIS A 16 10.12 19.28 -22.66
C HIS A 16 9.38 19.47 -21.32
N LEU A 17 9.01 20.69 -20.94
CA LEU A 17 8.14 20.89 -19.78
C LEU A 17 6.77 20.22 -20.01
N SER A 18 6.13 20.44 -21.15
CA SER A 18 4.80 19.86 -21.43
C SER A 18 4.77 18.33 -21.36
N THR A 19 5.83 17.65 -21.83
CA THR A 19 5.91 16.18 -21.81
C THR A 19 6.13 15.61 -20.40
N THR A 20 6.93 16.27 -19.57
CA THR A 20 7.13 15.88 -18.16
C THR A 20 5.88 16.08 -17.30
N TYR A 21 5.08 17.12 -17.54
CA TYR A 21 3.79 17.33 -16.86
C TYR A 21 2.70 16.34 -17.31
N ALA A 22 2.72 15.88 -18.56
CA ALA A 22 1.76 14.90 -19.07
C ALA A 22 1.99 13.49 -18.49
N GLU A 23 3.24 13.09 -18.22
CA GLU A 23 3.55 11.82 -17.54
C GLU A 23 3.09 11.81 -16.07
N SER A 24 3.06 12.97 -15.40
CA SER A 24 2.60 13.09 -14.01
C SER A 24 1.10 12.83 -13.82
N ASN A 25 0.28 12.87 -14.88
CA ASN A 25 -1.17 12.67 -14.83
C ASN A 25 -1.61 11.28 -15.31
N GLN A 26 -0.69 10.34 -15.52
CA GLN A 26 -1.08 8.95 -15.76
C GLN A 26 -1.69 8.38 -14.48
N LYS A 27 -3.00 8.15 -14.50
CA LYS A 27 -3.72 7.34 -13.51
C LYS A 27 -2.87 6.11 -13.22
N LEU A 28 -2.32 6.03 -12.01
CA LEU A 28 -1.38 4.98 -11.64
C LEU A 28 -2.10 3.63 -11.84
N ASN A 29 -1.56 2.81 -12.73
CA ASN A 29 -2.19 1.56 -13.14
C ASN A 29 -1.28 0.41 -12.71
N TYR A 30 -1.80 -0.50 -11.89
CA TYR A 30 -1.10 -1.68 -11.42
C TYR A 30 -1.62 -2.90 -12.18
N PRO A 31 -1.03 -3.28 -13.34
CA PRO A 31 -1.47 -4.42 -14.13
C PRO A 31 -1.17 -5.74 -13.40
N SER A 32 -1.76 -6.85 -13.88
CA SER A 32 -1.46 -8.17 -13.32
C SER A 32 0.04 -8.45 -13.35
N ASN A 33 0.56 -8.98 -12.25
CA ASN A 33 1.90 -9.54 -12.14
C ASN A 33 1.85 -11.00 -11.69
N ARG A 34 0.72 -11.69 -11.89
CA ARG A 34 0.48 -13.07 -11.43
C ARG A 34 1.58 -14.06 -11.86
N ASN A 35 2.18 -13.84 -13.02
CA ASN A 35 3.21 -14.71 -13.58
C ASN A 35 4.63 -14.35 -13.10
N LYS A 36 4.80 -13.28 -12.33
CA LYS A 36 6.09 -12.90 -11.74
C LYS A 36 6.29 -13.62 -10.41
N SER A 37 7.52 -13.99 -10.10
CA SER A 37 7.87 -14.54 -8.79
C SER A 37 8.39 -13.44 -7.88
N PHE A 38 7.90 -13.42 -6.64
CA PHE A 38 8.37 -12.54 -5.57
C PHE A 38 8.78 -13.38 -4.37
N VAL A 39 9.61 -12.81 -3.49
CA VAL A 39 10.05 -13.46 -2.25
C VAL A 39 8.88 -13.84 -1.34
N SER A 40 9.13 -14.64 -0.31
CA SER A 40 8.10 -14.93 0.71
C SER A 40 7.85 -13.70 1.58
N GLU A 41 6.67 -13.67 2.19
CA GLU A 41 6.20 -12.64 3.10
C GLU A 41 7.15 -12.37 4.28
N ASP A 42 7.76 -13.41 4.84
CA ASP A 42 8.73 -13.27 5.93
C ASP A 42 10.05 -12.65 5.46
N VAL A 43 10.53 -13.05 4.28
CA VAL A 43 11.75 -12.47 3.68
C VAL A 43 11.50 -11.01 3.34
N PHE A 44 10.37 -10.70 2.71
CA PHE A 44 9.98 -9.34 2.40
C PHE A 44 9.87 -8.48 3.67
N TYR A 45 9.18 -8.98 4.70
CA TYR A 45 9.06 -8.26 5.97
C TYR A 45 10.43 -7.98 6.57
N LYS A 46 11.38 -8.93 6.59
CA LYS A 46 12.73 -8.68 7.11
C LYS A 46 13.47 -7.57 6.36
N GLN A 47 13.24 -7.44 5.05
CA GLN A 47 13.85 -6.42 4.19
C GLN A 47 13.13 -5.07 4.21
N LEU A 48 11.86 -5.04 4.64
CA LEU A 48 11.03 -3.83 4.66
C LEU A 48 11.58 -2.79 5.64
N ASP A 49 11.65 -1.53 5.20
CA ASP A 49 11.90 -0.40 6.09
C ASP A 49 10.82 -0.34 7.18
N LYS A 50 11.24 -0.44 8.44
CA LYS A 50 10.34 -0.44 9.60
C LYS A 50 9.64 0.90 9.84
N LYS A 51 10.02 1.95 9.10
CA LYS A 51 9.26 3.19 9.01
C LYS A 51 7.95 3.05 8.23
N ILE A 52 7.92 2.18 7.22
CA ILE A 52 6.70 1.87 6.43
C ILE A 52 5.75 1.06 7.30
N TYR A 53 6.24 -0.07 7.82
CA TYR A 53 5.44 -0.91 8.68
C TYR A 53 6.31 -1.74 9.62
N LYS A 54 5.85 -1.81 10.87
CA LYS A 54 6.43 -2.64 11.91
C LYS A 54 5.30 -3.22 12.74
N GLU A 55 5.30 -4.52 12.98
CA GLU A 55 4.37 -5.15 13.92
C GLU A 55 4.52 -4.57 15.33
N TYR A 56 3.48 -4.65 16.15
CA TYR A 56 3.61 -4.29 17.56
C TYR A 56 4.58 -5.24 18.26
N ASN A 57 5.48 -4.71 19.10
CA ASN A 57 6.49 -5.53 19.79
C ASN A 57 5.85 -6.64 20.65
N ASN A 58 4.69 -6.37 21.25
CA ASN A 58 3.93 -7.31 22.08
C ASN A 58 2.60 -7.68 21.41
N ALA A 59 2.62 -7.88 20.09
CA ALA A 59 1.42 -8.25 19.35
C ALA A 59 0.82 -9.55 19.89
N ALA A 60 -0.47 -9.54 20.20
CA ALA A 60 -1.23 -10.74 20.54
C ALA A 60 -1.53 -11.57 19.29
N TYR A 61 -1.61 -10.93 18.12
CA TYR A 61 -1.80 -11.60 16.84
C TYR A 61 -1.18 -10.77 15.71
N SER A 62 -0.43 -11.43 14.82
CA SER A 62 0.12 -10.81 13.62
C SER A 62 -0.09 -11.73 12.42
N VAL A 63 -0.33 -11.12 11.26
CA VAL A 63 -0.51 -11.81 9.98
C VAL A 63 0.53 -11.29 9.01
N ARG A 64 1.21 -12.23 8.33
CA ARG A 64 1.99 -11.93 7.14
C ARG A 64 1.53 -12.84 6.02
N LYS A 65 1.12 -12.26 4.90
CA LYS A 65 0.68 -13.01 3.74
C LYS A 65 1.14 -12.35 2.44
N LYS A 66 1.48 -13.16 1.45
CA LYS A 66 1.57 -12.75 0.05
C LYS A 66 0.36 -13.31 -0.69
N ILE A 67 -0.50 -12.43 -1.20
CA ILE A 67 -1.81 -12.76 -1.75
C ILE A 67 -2.07 -11.96 -3.03
N LEU A 68 -3.16 -12.27 -3.73
CA LEU A 68 -3.67 -11.44 -4.80
C LEU A 68 -4.49 -10.28 -4.23
N PHE A 69 -4.51 -9.15 -4.92
CA PHE A 69 -5.20 -7.95 -4.47
C PHE A 69 -6.70 -8.17 -4.22
N LYS A 70 -7.34 -9.02 -5.04
CA LYS A 70 -8.75 -9.41 -4.83
C LYS A 70 -9.05 -10.10 -3.50
N GLU A 71 -8.03 -10.68 -2.85
CA GLU A 71 -8.15 -11.40 -1.57
C GLU A 71 -7.95 -10.48 -0.36
N VAL A 72 -7.52 -9.23 -0.57
CA VAL A 72 -7.21 -8.29 0.51
C VAL A 72 -8.40 -8.02 1.42
N ALA A 73 -9.60 -7.81 0.85
CA ALA A 73 -10.79 -7.52 1.62
C ALA A 73 -11.19 -8.70 2.54
N ASP A 74 -11.07 -9.93 2.03
CA ASP A 74 -11.37 -11.14 2.79
C ASP A 74 -10.35 -11.37 3.91
N GLU A 75 -9.08 -11.03 3.68
CA GLU A 75 -8.01 -11.13 4.68
C GLU A 75 -8.12 -10.06 5.76
N GLU A 76 -8.44 -8.81 5.38
CA GLU A 76 -8.76 -7.74 6.33
C GLU A 76 -9.94 -8.14 7.22
N PHE A 77 -11.01 -8.65 6.60
CA PHE A 77 -12.19 -9.13 7.32
C PHE A 77 -11.87 -10.28 8.29
N SER A 78 -11.07 -11.25 7.83
CA SER A 78 -10.63 -12.38 8.65
C SER A 78 -9.76 -11.94 9.83
N PHE A 79 -8.90 -10.94 9.62
CA PHE A 79 -8.11 -10.34 10.69
C PHE A 79 -9.00 -9.66 11.73
N LEU A 80 -9.94 -8.80 11.31
CA LEU A 80 -10.84 -8.07 12.21
C LEU A 80 -11.76 -9.00 13.02
N GLN A 81 -12.25 -10.08 12.42
CA GLN A 81 -13.04 -11.09 13.14
C GLN A 81 -12.22 -11.78 14.22
N LYS A 82 -10.97 -12.17 13.91
CA LYS A 82 -10.09 -12.83 14.88
C LYS A 82 -9.72 -11.95 16.07
N THR A 83 -9.76 -10.63 15.91
CA THR A 83 -9.40 -9.67 16.96
C THR A 83 -10.61 -9.04 17.65
N THR A 84 -11.79 -9.65 17.50
CA THR A 84 -13.05 -9.26 18.19
C THR A 84 -13.54 -7.84 17.84
N MET A 85 -13.03 -7.23 16.77
CA MET A 85 -13.35 -5.84 16.43
C MET A 85 -14.70 -5.66 15.70
N GLY A 86 -15.41 -6.76 15.41
CA GLY A 86 -16.67 -6.76 14.65
C GLY A 86 -16.51 -6.25 13.21
N CYS A 87 -17.56 -6.37 12.40
CA CYS A 87 -17.57 -5.96 10.98
C CYS A 87 -17.46 -4.43 10.83
N ARG A 88 -16.25 -3.87 10.85
CA ARG A 88 -15.97 -2.51 10.41
C ARG A 88 -14.98 -2.54 9.25
N SER A 89 -15.47 -2.93 8.07
CA SER A 89 -14.73 -2.74 6.83
C SER A 89 -14.76 -1.26 6.47
N SER A 90 -13.62 -0.59 6.43
CA SER A 90 -13.53 0.75 5.85
C SER A 90 -13.36 0.61 4.34
N VAL A 91 -14.29 1.15 3.56
CA VAL A 91 -14.10 1.29 2.11
C VAL A 91 -13.07 2.40 1.89
N MET A 92 -11.86 2.03 1.46
CA MET A 92 -10.85 2.98 1.01
C MET A 92 -11.15 3.37 -0.44
N LEU A 93 -11.46 4.65 -0.68
CA LEU A 93 -11.51 5.19 -2.03
C LEU A 93 -10.06 5.33 -2.54
N GLN A 94 -9.70 4.55 -3.55
CA GLN A 94 -8.39 4.61 -4.21
C GLN A 94 -8.49 5.37 -5.53
N ASP A 95 -7.62 6.36 -5.70
CA ASP A 95 -7.53 7.17 -6.94
C ASP A 95 -6.84 6.42 -8.10
N PHE A 96 -6.39 5.19 -7.85
CA PHE A 96 -5.65 4.34 -8.78
C PHE A 96 -6.33 2.98 -8.96
N PHE A 97 -6.08 2.35 -10.11
CA PHE A 97 -6.62 1.02 -10.40
C PHE A 97 -5.58 -0.06 -10.09
N VAL A 98 -6.00 -1.08 -9.33
CA VAL A 98 -5.20 -2.27 -9.07
C VAL A 98 -5.88 -3.49 -9.68
N HIS A 99 -5.16 -4.20 -10.55
CA HIS A 99 -5.67 -5.42 -11.14
C HIS A 99 -5.93 -6.49 -10.06
N PRO A 100 -7.04 -7.25 -10.10
CA PRO A 100 -7.39 -8.22 -9.05
C PRO A 100 -6.33 -9.30 -8.82
N ASP A 101 -5.63 -9.73 -9.88
CA ASP A 101 -4.52 -10.69 -9.80
C ASP A 101 -3.13 -10.05 -9.57
N ARG A 102 -3.09 -8.80 -9.06
CA ARG A 102 -1.85 -8.18 -8.60
C ARG A 102 -1.41 -8.83 -7.29
N GLN A 103 -0.20 -9.36 -7.23
CA GLN A 103 0.40 -9.88 -6.02
C GLN A 103 0.81 -8.73 -5.09
N VAL A 104 0.40 -8.85 -3.83
CA VAL A 104 0.64 -7.87 -2.76
C VAL A 104 1.03 -8.58 -1.48
N TYR A 105 1.70 -7.86 -0.59
CA TYR A 105 1.93 -8.27 0.79
C TYR A 105 0.88 -7.65 1.69
N PHE A 106 0.14 -8.47 2.43
CA PHE A 106 -0.77 -8.06 3.48
C PHE A 106 -0.11 -8.32 4.84
N PHE A 107 0.15 -7.25 5.59
CA PHE A 107 0.69 -7.34 6.94
C PHE A 107 -0.28 -6.71 7.92
N ALA A 108 -0.63 -7.45 8.98
CA ALA A 108 -1.52 -6.96 10.03
C ALA A 108 -0.98 -7.31 11.41
N SER A 109 -1.26 -6.46 12.40
CA SER A 109 -0.80 -6.64 13.77
C SER A 109 -1.82 -6.08 14.73
N PHE A 110 -2.12 -6.88 15.75
CA PHE A 110 -3.05 -6.59 16.83
C PHE A 110 -2.31 -6.69 18.16
N SER A 111 -2.53 -5.69 19.02
CA SER A 111 -2.03 -5.66 20.38
C SER A 111 -3.14 -5.21 21.30
N GLN A 112 -3.22 -5.82 22.47
CA GLN A 112 -4.10 -5.37 23.55
C GLN A 112 -3.24 -5.11 24.80
N ASN A 113 -3.56 -4.07 25.55
CA ASN A 113 -2.90 -3.73 26.81
C ASN A 113 -3.92 -3.09 27.76
N GLU A 114 -3.46 -2.62 28.92
CA GLU A 114 -4.32 -2.03 29.95
C GLU A 114 -5.16 -0.83 29.48
N VAL A 115 -4.73 -0.11 28.43
CA VAL A 115 -5.44 1.08 27.94
C VAL A 115 -6.44 0.74 26.83
N GLY A 116 -6.29 -0.39 26.15
CA GLY A 116 -7.22 -0.82 25.11
C GLY A 116 -6.58 -1.72 24.04
N GLU A 117 -7.25 -1.73 22.89
CA GLU A 117 -6.94 -2.57 21.74
C GLU A 117 -6.45 -1.74 20.56
N PHE A 118 -5.37 -2.20 19.93
CA PHE A 118 -4.70 -1.55 18.83
C PHE A 118 -4.65 -2.48 17.64
N HIS A 119 -5.12 -2.01 16.50
CA HIS A 119 -5.11 -2.75 15.25
C HIS A 119 -4.42 -1.92 14.17
N LYS A 120 -3.64 -2.58 13.35
CA LYS A 120 -3.13 -1.99 12.12
C LYS A 120 -2.91 -3.02 11.04
N TYR A 121 -3.11 -2.62 9.80
CA TYR A 121 -2.67 -3.37 8.64
C TYR A 121 -2.10 -2.46 7.55
N ILE A 122 -1.36 -3.05 6.64
CA ILE A 122 -0.85 -2.43 5.43
C ILE A 122 -0.89 -3.43 4.27
N VAL A 123 -1.14 -2.91 3.07
CA VAL A 123 -1.08 -3.62 1.80
C VAL A 123 0.01 -2.99 0.96
N ILE A 124 1.02 -3.77 0.58
CA ILE A 124 2.19 -3.30 -0.16
C ILE A 124 2.28 -4.04 -1.48
N ASP A 125 2.40 -3.33 -2.60
CA ASP A 125 2.58 -3.93 -3.91
C ASP A 125 3.88 -4.74 -3.97
N ALA A 126 3.81 -6.00 -4.43
CA ALA A 126 4.98 -6.88 -4.39
C ALA A 126 6.10 -6.46 -5.36
N GLU A 127 5.74 -5.75 -6.45
CA GLU A 127 6.67 -5.35 -7.50
C GLU A 127 7.30 -3.98 -7.24
N THR A 128 6.45 -2.96 -7.06
CA THR A 128 6.88 -1.57 -6.88
C THR A 128 7.24 -1.25 -5.44
N LYS A 129 6.87 -2.14 -4.50
CA LYS A 129 7.05 -1.96 -3.04
C LYS A 129 6.33 -0.72 -2.49
N ARG A 130 5.38 -0.17 -3.25
CA ARG A 130 4.56 0.97 -2.84
C ARG A 130 3.41 0.52 -1.95
N GLU A 131 3.07 1.37 -0.99
CA GLU A 131 1.89 1.20 -0.15
C GLU A 131 0.64 1.44 -1.01
N LEU A 132 -0.31 0.50 -0.95
CA LEU A 132 -1.58 0.55 -1.67
C LEU A 132 -2.74 0.88 -0.74
N GLN A 133 -2.69 0.39 0.48
CA GLN A 133 -3.74 0.58 1.49
C GLN A 133 -3.14 0.45 2.88
N GLU A 134 -3.63 1.23 3.83
CA GLU A 134 -3.37 1.00 5.25
C GLU A 134 -4.63 1.26 6.07
N GLY A 135 -4.72 0.61 7.22
CA GLY A 135 -5.77 0.86 8.19
C GLY A 135 -5.21 0.77 9.60
N LYS A 136 -5.65 1.68 10.48
CA LYS A 136 -5.26 1.72 11.89
C LYS A 136 -6.48 2.06 12.72
N SER A 137 -6.67 1.36 13.83
CA SER A 137 -7.74 1.65 14.78
C SER A 137 -7.26 1.46 16.22
N TYR A 138 -7.85 2.25 17.10
CA TYR A 138 -7.64 2.16 18.53
C TYR A 138 -9.01 2.11 19.23
N HIS A 139 -9.19 1.13 20.11
CA HIS A 139 -10.39 0.97 20.92
C HIS A 139 -10.01 1.03 22.40
N PRO A 140 -10.24 2.16 23.09
CA PRO A 140 -9.97 2.25 24.52
C PRO A 140 -11.00 1.43 25.31
N TYR A 141 -10.55 0.76 26.37
CA TYR A 141 -11.48 0.17 27.34
C TYR A 141 -12.22 1.29 28.08
N LYS A 142 -13.56 1.19 28.16
CA LYS A 142 -14.35 2.10 28.99
C LYS A 142 -14.00 1.81 30.45
N LYS A 143 -13.50 2.83 31.16
CA LYS A 143 -13.35 2.79 32.62
C LYS A 143 -14.71 2.74 33.31
#